data_AF-A0A934JW01-F1
#
_entry.id   AF-A0A934JW01-F1
#
_cell.length_a   1.000
_cell.length_b   1.000
_cell.length_c   1.000
_cell.angle_alpha   90.00
_cell.angle_beta   90.00
_cell.angle_gamma   90.00
#
_symmetry.space_group_name_H-M   'P 1'
#
loop_
_entity.id
_entity.type
_entity.pdbx_description
1 polymer ?
#
loop_
_entity_poly.entity_id
_entity_poly.type
_entity_poly.pdbx_seq_one_letter_code
_entity_poly.pdbx_strand_id
1 'polypeptide(L)'
;MKTERVQAFSDGVFAVAITLLVLDLIPPPASTNDLFAALADRWPDFAAFALSFVTIGIIWVNHHVVFDAVKRVDRPLLFLNLGLLMSIVLLPFSTSLFARFLVQGADQSHVAAAVFSGSLLLMSLWFDAAYAWIGQHPALRRDDQQGTPVTIRSLVRFGAGIAIYAACIGIWFISDSGADHPGAGGDLLHGRSGHHARRHHGLSLVNRPSDVPGSPRG
;
A
#
# COMPACT_ATOMS: atom_id res chain seq x y z
N MET A 1 -13.24 17.48 26.11
CA MET A 1 -11.79 17.58 26.38
C MET A 1 -11.26 18.85 25.73
N LYS A 2 -10.09 19.35 26.16
CA LYS A 2 -9.39 20.43 25.45
C LYS A 2 -8.94 19.92 24.08
N THR A 3 -9.22 20.67 23.02
CA THR A 3 -8.87 20.32 21.64
C THR A 3 -7.36 20.08 21.48
N GLU A 4 -6.54 20.90 22.14
CA GLU A 4 -5.07 20.84 22.13
C GLU A 4 -4.52 19.45 22.47
N ARG A 5 -5.13 18.75 23.45
CA ARG A 5 -4.68 17.40 23.84
C ARG A 5 -4.96 16.36 22.77
N VAL A 6 -6.06 16.51 22.05
CA VAL A 6 -6.44 15.60 20.96
C VAL A 6 -5.58 15.87 19.74
N GLN A 7 -5.32 17.13 19.41
CA GLN A 7 -4.37 17.53 18.36
C GLN A 7 -2.97 16.98 18.65
N ALA A 8 -2.42 17.22 19.85
CA ALA A 8 -1.09 16.73 20.20
C ALA A 8 -0.96 15.20 20.14
N PHE A 9 -2.02 14.47 20.53
CA PHE A 9 -2.04 13.02 20.37
C PHE A 9 -2.07 12.60 18.90
N SER A 10 -2.95 13.22 18.10
CA SER A 10 -3.02 12.97 16.66
C SER A 10 -1.68 13.26 15.98
N ASP A 11 -1.03 14.38 16.27
CA ASP A 11 0.28 14.77 15.73
C ASP A 11 1.35 13.73 16.02
N GLY A 12 1.36 13.19 17.24
CA GLY A 12 2.24 12.08 17.59
C GLY A 12 2.02 10.84 16.71
N VAL A 13 0.76 10.48 16.44
CA VAL A 13 0.42 9.35 15.57
C VAL A 13 0.79 9.62 14.12
N PHE A 14 0.51 10.82 13.60
CA PHE A 14 0.91 11.23 12.24
C PHE A 14 2.43 11.17 12.07
N ALA A 15 3.18 11.72 13.04
CA ALA A 15 4.64 11.71 13.01
C ALA A 15 5.19 10.28 12.97
N VAL A 16 4.69 9.40 13.85
CA VAL A 16 5.08 7.98 13.86
C VAL A 16 4.75 7.33 12.51
N ALA A 17 3.52 7.48 12.00
CA ALA A 17 3.11 6.87 10.73
C ALA A 17 3.99 7.31 9.55
N ILE A 18 4.32 8.60 9.46
CA ILE A 18 5.22 9.12 8.42
C ILE A 18 6.63 8.53 8.54
N THR A 19 7.18 8.47 9.75
CA THR A 19 8.53 7.94 9.96
C THR A 19 8.64 6.44 9.71
N LEU A 20 7.58 5.68 9.97
CA LEU A 20 7.56 4.23 9.72
C LEU A 20 7.57 3.87 8.23
N LEU A 21 7.19 4.79 7.33
CA LEU A 21 7.23 4.56 5.89
C LEU A 21 8.62 4.15 5.40
N VAL A 22 9.68 4.69 6.02
CA VAL A 22 11.06 4.38 5.60
C VAL A 22 11.42 2.91 5.83
N LEU A 23 10.72 2.21 6.73
CA LEU A 23 11.00 0.81 7.04
C LEU A 23 10.61 -0.13 5.91
N ASP A 24 9.71 0.29 5.01
CA ASP A 24 9.35 -0.48 3.82
C ASP A 24 10.45 -0.42 2.72
N LEU A 25 11.38 0.54 2.83
CA LEU A 25 12.52 0.66 1.92
C LEU A 25 13.64 -0.29 2.36
N ILE A 26 13.52 -1.55 1.94
CA ILE A 26 14.49 -2.60 2.28
C ILE A 26 15.72 -2.48 1.35
N PRO A 27 16.94 -2.29 1.89
CA PRO A 27 18.15 -2.22 1.07
C PRO A 27 18.46 -3.58 0.43
N PRO A 28 19.05 -3.61 -0.78
CA PRO A 28 19.53 -4.84 -1.39
C PRO A 28 20.58 -5.55 -0.52
N PRO A 29 20.71 -6.89 -0.62
CA PRO A 29 21.75 -7.64 0.09
C PRO A 29 23.16 -7.13 -0.20
N ALA A 30 24.07 -7.26 0.76
CA ALA A 30 25.47 -6.85 0.59
C ALA A 30 26.21 -7.63 -0.52
N SER A 31 25.69 -8.80 -0.91
CA SER A 31 26.21 -9.62 -2.02
C SER A 31 25.76 -9.16 -3.41
N THR A 32 25.03 -8.04 -3.51
CA THR A 32 24.55 -7.49 -4.78
C THR A 32 25.74 -7.01 -5.63
N ASN A 33 25.92 -7.59 -6.82
CA ASN A 33 27.03 -7.24 -7.73
C ASN A 33 26.83 -5.89 -8.43
N ASP A 34 25.58 -5.52 -8.75
CA ASP A 34 25.21 -4.24 -9.35
C ASP A 34 24.17 -3.55 -8.46
N LEU A 35 24.65 -2.66 -7.58
CA LEU A 35 23.80 -1.92 -6.66
C LEU A 35 22.85 -0.96 -7.38
N PHE A 36 23.27 -0.40 -8.51
CA PHE A 36 22.45 0.57 -9.24
C PHE A 36 21.25 -0.12 -9.88
N ALA A 37 21.47 -1.23 -10.58
CA ALA A 37 20.39 -2.03 -11.14
C ALA A 37 19.43 -2.53 -10.05
N ALA A 38 19.97 -3.04 -8.93
CA ALA A 38 19.14 -3.51 -7.82
C ALA A 38 18.29 -2.40 -7.18
N LEU A 39 18.80 -1.17 -7.09
CA LEU A 39 18.01 -0.02 -6.61
C LEU A 39 16.97 0.42 -7.65
N ALA A 40 17.32 0.38 -8.93
CA ALA A 40 16.40 0.70 -10.02
C ALA A 40 15.22 -0.28 -10.06
N ASP A 41 15.45 -1.57 -9.86
CA ASP A 41 14.38 -2.59 -9.79
C ASP A 41 13.42 -2.37 -8.59
N ARG A 42 13.89 -1.66 -7.55
CA ARG A 42 13.08 -1.30 -6.37
C ARG A 42 12.40 0.07 -6.48
N TRP A 43 12.40 0.71 -7.64
CA TRP A 43 11.67 1.96 -7.87
C TRP A 43 10.21 1.96 -7.36
N PRO A 44 9.44 0.84 -7.39
CA PRO A 44 8.06 0.85 -6.89
C PRO A 44 7.96 1.10 -5.38
N ASP A 45 8.95 0.63 -4.60
CA ASP A 45 8.97 0.87 -3.15
C ASP A 45 9.21 2.35 -2.85
N PHE A 46 10.10 3.02 -3.59
CA PHE A 46 10.34 4.46 -3.47
C PHE A 46 9.11 5.28 -3.88
N ALA A 47 8.43 4.86 -4.94
CA ALA A 47 7.18 5.47 -5.37
C ALA A 47 6.10 5.31 -4.28
N ALA A 48 5.94 4.12 -3.71
CA ALA A 48 5.03 3.86 -2.59
C ALA A 48 5.33 4.75 -1.38
N PHE A 49 6.61 4.83 -0.98
CA PHE A 49 7.06 5.68 0.11
C PHE A 49 6.69 7.15 -0.12
N ALA A 50 7.07 7.71 -1.26
CA ALA A 50 6.82 9.11 -1.58
C ALA A 50 5.31 9.41 -1.63
N LEU A 51 4.57 8.47 -2.22
CA LEU A 51 3.13 8.53 -2.34
C LEU A 51 2.47 8.56 -0.95
N SER A 52 2.78 7.61 -0.07
CA SER A 52 2.26 7.58 1.30
C SER A 52 2.66 8.81 2.11
N PHE A 53 3.90 9.28 1.96
CA PHE A 53 4.39 10.47 2.68
C PHE A 53 3.55 11.70 2.33
N VAL A 54 3.32 11.93 1.03
CA VAL A 54 2.48 13.04 0.55
C VAL A 54 1.02 12.85 0.99
N THR A 55 0.47 11.62 0.92
CA THR A 55 -0.90 11.33 1.39
C THR A 55 -1.07 11.75 2.85
N ILE A 56 -0.20 11.23 3.72
CA ILE A 56 -0.30 11.43 5.17
C ILE A 56 -0.07 12.91 5.51
N GLY A 57 0.88 13.58 4.84
CA GLY A 57 1.13 15.00 5.00
C GLY A 57 -0.07 15.88 4.63
N ILE A 58 -0.75 15.59 3.51
CA ILE A 58 -1.97 16.31 3.11
C ILE A 58 -3.08 16.12 4.15
N ILE A 59 -3.28 14.89 4.62
CA ILE A 59 -4.29 14.59 5.64
C ILE A 59 -3.97 15.31 6.94
N TRP A 60 -2.70 15.33 7.35
CA TRP A 60 -2.24 16.04 8.55
C TRP A 60 -2.54 17.55 8.45
N VAL A 61 -2.21 18.19 7.32
CA VAL A 61 -2.55 19.61 7.08
C VAL A 61 -4.05 19.83 7.17
N ASN A 62 -4.85 18.96 6.57
CA ASN A 62 -6.31 19.06 6.59
C ASN A 62 -6.89 18.83 8.00
N HIS A 63 -6.31 17.91 8.77
CA HIS A 63 -6.65 17.66 10.16
C HIS A 63 -6.43 18.92 11.00
N HIS A 64 -5.26 19.57 10.88
CA HIS A 64 -4.99 20.83 11.57
C HIS A 64 -5.99 21.93 11.22
N VAL A 65 -6.26 22.14 9.93
CA VAL A 65 -7.22 23.17 9.48
C VAL A 65 -8.61 22.95 10.08
N VAL A 66 -9.07 21.69 10.17
CA VAL A 66 -10.37 21.37 10.76
C VAL A 66 -10.35 21.55 12.29
N PHE A 67 -9.34 21.02 12.97
CA PHE A 67 -9.28 21.06 14.43
C PHE A 67 -8.97 22.46 14.99
N ASP A 68 -8.35 23.34 14.21
CA ASP A 68 -8.17 24.74 14.57
C ASP A 68 -9.51 25.50 14.64
N ALA A 69 -10.56 25.03 13.95
CA ALA A 69 -11.90 25.59 14.08
C ALA A 69 -12.69 25.03 15.28
N VAL A 70 -12.16 24.01 15.99
CA VAL A 70 -12.86 23.29 17.07
C VAL A 70 -12.43 23.82 18.45
N LYS A 71 -13.38 24.38 19.20
CA LYS A 71 -13.21 24.89 20.56
C LYS A 71 -13.17 23.78 21.61
N ARG A 72 -14.00 22.74 21.44
CA ARG A 72 -14.10 21.63 22.39
C ARG A 72 -14.37 20.32 21.66
N VAL A 73 -13.71 19.26 22.11
CA VAL A 73 -13.93 17.90 21.61
C VAL A 73 -14.87 17.15 22.55
N ASP A 74 -15.94 16.58 22.00
CA ASP A 74 -16.87 15.69 22.68
C ASP A 74 -16.51 14.21 22.44
N ARG A 75 -17.30 13.29 23.01
CA ARG A 75 -17.01 11.85 22.92
C ARG A 75 -17.12 11.31 21.48
N PRO A 76 -18.19 11.60 20.70
CA PRO A 76 -18.30 11.09 19.35
C PRO A 76 -17.17 11.57 18.44
N LEU A 77 -16.80 12.85 18.50
CA LEU A 77 -15.70 13.38 17.70
C LEU A 77 -14.35 12.73 18.05
N LEU A 78 -14.15 12.35 19.32
CA LEU A 78 -12.96 11.61 19.74
C LEU A 78 -12.89 10.23 19.07
N PHE A 79 -14.00 9.47 19.01
CA PHE A 79 -14.03 8.18 18.34
C PHE A 79 -13.85 8.30 16.82
N LEU A 80 -14.44 9.32 16.20
CA LEU A 80 -14.23 9.62 14.78
C LEU A 80 -12.75 9.94 14.49
N ASN A 81 -12.11 10.72 15.37
CA ASN A 81 -10.67 10.97 15.29
C ASN A 81 -9.85 9.68 15.43
N LEU A 82 -10.21 8.79 16.35
CA LEU A 82 -9.52 7.49 16.48
C LEU A 82 -9.67 6.61 15.22
N GLY A 83 -10.85 6.59 14.60
CA GLY A 83 -11.07 5.88 13.33
C GLY A 83 -10.21 6.43 12.18
N LEU A 84 -10.09 7.76 12.10
CA LEU A 84 -9.19 8.42 11.16
C LEU A 84 -7.73 8.03 11.42
N LEU A 85 -7.27 8.11 12.66
CA LEU A 85 -5.90 7.76 13.05
C LEU A 85 -5.56 6.29 12.77
N MET A 86 -6.50 5.38 13.02
CA MET A 86 -6.36 3.97 12.67
C MET A 86 -6.13 3.79 11.16
N SER A 87 -6.88 4.51 10.34
CA SER A 87 -6.74 4.44 8.88
C SER A 87 -5.39 4.97 8.42
N ILE A 88 -4.88 6.03 9.05
CA ILE A 88 -3.55 6.59 8.77
C ILE A 88 -2.44 5.58 9.07
N VAL A 89 -2.52 4.87 10.19
CA VAL A 89 -1.52 3.85 10.57
C VAL A 89 -1.57 2.63 9.63
N LEU A 90 -2.68 2.39 8.95
CA LEU A 90 -2.83 1.31 7.96
C LEU A 90 -2.29 1.69 6.56
N LEU A 91 -2.11 2.98 6.27
CA LEU A 91 -1.65 3.46 4.96
C LEU A 91 -0.29 2.88 4.51
N PRO A 92 0.77 2.82 5.36
CA PRO A 92 2.05 2.24 4.97
C PRO A 92 1.91 0.84 4.39
N PHE A 93 1.23 -0.04 5.14
CA PHE A 93 0.97 -1.42 4.74
C PHE A 93 0.19 -1.51 3.42
N SER A 94 -0.93 -0.81 3.33
CA SER A 94 -1.81 -0.89 2.16
C SER A 94 -1.16 -0.33 0.88
N THR A 95 -0.36 0.73 1.00
CA THR A 95 0.36 1.33 -0.14
C THR A 95 1.51 0.42 -0.60
N SER A 96 2.28 -0.14 0.34
CA SER A 96 3.36 -1.10 0.06
C SER A 96 2.82 -2.37 -0.62
N LEU A 97 1.68 -2.89 -0.13
CA LEU A 97 0.99 -4.02 -0.74
C LEU A 97 0.57 -3.71 -2.18
N PHE A 98 -0.03 -2.54 -2.41
CA PHE A 98 -0.44 -2.13 -3.75
C PHE A 98 0.73 -2.01 -4.72
N ALA A 99 1.80 -1.32 -4.33
CA ALA A 99 2.95 -1.08 -5.21
C ALA A 99 3.66 -2.37 -5.63
N ARG A 100 3.80 -3.34 -4.72
CA ARG A 100 4.45 -4.64 -5.02
C ARG A 100 3.63 -5.48 -6.00
N PHE A 101 2.32 -5.58 -5.78
CA PHE A 101 1.46 -6.43 -6.59
C PHE A 101 1.09 -5.80 -7.94
N LEU A 102 1.17 -4.48 -8.06
CA LEU A 102 0.98 -3.77 -9.32
C LEU A 102 2.11 -4.04 -10.33
N VAL A 103 3.34 -4.28 -9.85
CA VAL A 103 4.51 -4.53 -10.71
C VAL A 103 4.82 -6.02 -10.89
N GLN A 104 4.58 -6.86 -9.87
CA GLN A 104 5.06 -8.26 -9.86
C GLN A 104 3.94 -9.31 -9.94
N GLY A 105 2.67 -8.96 -9.69
CA GLY A 105 1.61 -9.93 -9.41
C GLY A 105 0.31 -9.68 -10.16
N ALA A 106 0.34 -9.68 -11.50
CA ALA A 106 -0.80 -9.38 -12.37
C ALA A 106 -2.09 -10.14 -11.97
N ASP A 107 -1.99 -11.42 -11.63
CA ASP A 107 -3.13 -12.28 -11.30
C ASP A 107 -3.84 -11.92 -9.97
N GLN A 108 -3.15 -11.26 -9.02
CA GLN A 108 -3.69 -10.89 -7.70
C GLN A 108 -3.72 -9.37 -7.44
N SER A 109 -3.36 -8.57 -8.45
CA SER A 109 -3.35 -7.11 -8.41
C SER A 109 -4.68 -6.50 -7.93
N HIS A 110 -5.81 -7.14 -8.27
CA HIS A 110 -7.15 -6.72 -7.87
C HIS A 110 -7.38 -6.73 -6.35
N VAL A 111 -6.81 -7.70 -5.62
CA VAL A 111 -6.94 -7.76 -4.15
C VAL A 111 -6.14 -6.64 -3.49
N ALA A 112 -4.90 -6.43 -3.94
CA ALA A 112 -4.04 -5.36 -3.43
C ALA A 112 -4.65 -3.98 -3.70
N ALA A 113 -5.20 -3.77 -4.90
CA ALA A 113 -5.94 -2.57 -5.26
C ALA A 113 -7.19 -2.37 -4.40
N ALA A 114 -7.93 -3.44 -4.11
CA ALA A 114 -9.12 -3.38 -3.25
C ALA A 114 -8.76 -3.02 -1.80
N VAL A 115 -7.67 -3.58 -1.24
CA VAL A 115 -7.20 -3.25 0.11
C VAL A 115 -6.76 -1.79 0.21
N PHE A 116 -5.99 -1.31 -0.77
CA PHE A 116 -5.55 0.08 -0.81
C PHE A 116 -6.72 1.05 -0.97
N SER A 117 -7.59 0.80 -1.94
CA SER A 117 -8.79 1.62 -2.19
C SER A 117 -9.74 1.59 -0.99
N GLY A 118 -9.92 0.43 -0.36
CA GLY A 118 -10.72 0.28 0.86
C GLY A 118 -10.15 1.05 2.04
N SER A 119 -8.83 1.09 2.20
CA SER A 119 -8.15 1.87 3.25
C SER A 119 -8.35 3.38 3.04
N LEU A 120 -8.22 3.86 1.80
CA LEU A 120 -8.48 5.25 1.43
C LEU A 120 -9.96 5.63 1.59
N LEU A 121 -10.87 4.73 1.20
CA LEU A 121 -12.31 4.93 1.38
C LEU A 121 -12.67 5.03 2.86
N LEU A 122 -12.18 4.09 3.67
CA LEU A 122 -12.43 4.09 5.12
C LEU A 122 -11.94 5.38 5.77
N MET A 123 -10.74 5.83 5.40
CA MET A 123 -10.19 7.10 5.84
C MET A 123 -11.07 8.29 5.44
N SER A 124 -11.54 8.31 4.19
CA SER A 124 -12.44 9.35 3.68
C SER A 124 -13.74 9.38 4.47
N LEU A 125 -14.34 8.21 4.74
CA LEU A 125 -15.56 8.09 5.54
C LEU A 125 -15.39 8.62 6.96
N TRP A 126 -14.26 8.32 7.62
CA TRP A 126 -14.00 8.86 8.97
C TRP A 126 -13.82 10.37 8.95
N PHE A 127 -13.12 10.90 7.95
CA PHE A 127 -12.90 12.32 7.81
C PHE A 127 -14.23 13.06 7.54
N ASP A 128 -15.03 12.56 6.59
CA ASP A 128 -16.35 13.11 6.26
C ASP A 128 -17.31 13.03 7.44
N ALA A 129 -17.31 11.92 8.19
CA ALA A 129 -18.12 11.77 9.40
C ALA A 129 -17.71 12.76 10.49
N ALA A 130 -16.40 12.94 10.74
CA ALA A 130 -15.90 13.94 11.70
C ALA A 130 -16.32 15.35 11.29
N TYR A 131 -16.24 15.65 10.01
CA TYR A 131 -16.60 16.95 9.46
C TYR A 131 -18.11 17.23 9.54
N ALA A 132 -18.93 16.25 9.13
CA ALA A 132 -20.38 16.32 9.25
C ALA A 132 -20.81 16.50 10.72
N TRP A 133 -20.14 15.81 11.64
CA TRP A 133 -20.38 15.94 13.08
C TRP A 133 -20.09 17.36 13.58
N ILE A 134 -18.94 17.93 13.23
CA ILE A 134 -18.57 19.31 13.59
C ILE A 134 -19.55 20.32 12.98
N GLY A 135 -19.98 20.09 11.74
CA GLY A 135 -20.95 20.93 11.05
C GLY A 135 -22.34 20.92 11.71
N GLN A 136 -22.79 19.77 12.19
CA GLN A 136 -24.07 19.60 12.88
C GLN A 136 -24.06 20.13 14.33
N HIS A 137 -22.89 20.36 14.91
CA HIS A 137 -22.74 20.81 16.29
C HIS A 137 -22.00 22.16 16.38
N PRO A 138 -22.65 23.29 16.06
CA PRO A 138 -22.05 24.62 16.12
C PRO A 138 -21.44 24.97 17.48
N ALA A 139 -21.98 24.42 18.58
CA ALA A 139 -21.47 24.61 19.94
C ALA A 139 -20.04 24.09 20.15
N LEU A 140 -19.54 23.22 19.27
CA LEU A 140 -18.16 22.72 19.32
C LEU A 140 -17.16 23.66 18.62
N ARG A 141 -17.65 24.60 17.80
CA ARG A 141 -16.82 25.47 16.97
C ARG A 141 -16.41 26.73 17.74
N ARG A 142 -15.29 27.34 17.35
CA ARG A 142 -14.87 28.63 17.91
C ARG A 142 -15.84 29.74 17.49
N ASP A 143 -16.03 30.72 18.38
CA ASP A 143 -17.09 31.72 18.26
C ASP A 143 -16.88 32.67 17.05
N ASP A 144 -15.62 32.87 16.65
CA ASP A 144 -15.19 33.60 15.45
C ASP A 144 -15.49 32.87 14.13
N GLN A 145 -15.64 31.55 14.19
CA GLN A 145 -15.81 30.66 13.04
C GLN A 145 -17.24 30.14 12.90
N GLN A 146 -18.21 30.60 13.71
CA GLN A 146 -19.60 30.11 13.67
C GLN A 146 -20.34 30.51 12.37
N GLY A 147 -19.98 31.66 11.77
CA GLY A 147 -20.61 32.20 10.55
C GLY A 147 -19.97 31.74 9.23
N THR A 148 -18.79 31.12 9.27
CA THR A 148 -18.13 30.62 8.07
C THR A 148 -18.80 29.30 7.67
N PRO A 149 -19.43 29.17 6.49
CA PRO A 149 -19.78 27.87 5.97
C PRO A 149 -18.46 27.14 5.76
N VAL A 150 -18.19 26.11 6.55
CA VAL A 150 -17.03 25.22 6.34
C VAL A 150 -17.12 24.59 4.93
N THR A 151 -18.29 24.64 4.31
CA THR A 151 -18.88 23.66 3.39
C THR A 151 -18.30 23.50 1.97
N ILE A 152 -17.41 24.31 1.40
CA ILE A 152 -17.10 24.13 -0.07
C ILE A 152 -15.61 24.17 -0.45
N ARG A 153 -14.77 24.97 0.20
CA ARG A 153 -13.37 25.13 -0.24
C ARG A 153 -12.47 23.92 0.11
N SER A 154 -12.91 23.11 1.07
CA SER A 154 -12.21 21.93 1.58
C SER A 154 -12.43 20.71 0.66
N LEU A 155 -13.66 20.50 0.18
CA LEU A 155 -14.08 19.39 -0.68
C LEU A 155 -13.30 19.32 -2.01
N VAL A 156 -13.01 20.47 -2.62
CA VAL A 156 -12.17 20.55 -3.84
C VAL A 156 -10.72 20.15 -3.56
N ARG A 157 -10.22 20.42 -2.34
CA ARG A 157 -8.86 20.07 -1.92
C ARG A 157 -8.73 18.58 -1.57
N PHE A 158 -9.80 17.96 -1.05
CA PHE A 158 -9.88 16.51 -0.80
C PHE A 158 -10.04 15.71 -2.10
N GLY A 159 -10.84 16.21 -3.05
CA GLY A 159 -10.98 15.62 -4.38
C GLY A 159 -9.71 15.69 -5.21
N ALA A 160 -8.93 16.78 -5.13
CA ALA A 160 -7.69 16.93 -5.89
C ALA A 160 -6.61 15.90 -5.50
N GLY A 161 -6.52 15.55 -4.21
CA GLY A 161 -5.63 14.48 -3.74
C GLY A 161 -6.01 13.15 -4.38
N ILE A 162 -7.23 12.68 -4.14
CA ILE A 162 -7.78 11.42 -4.68
C ILE A 162 -7.77 11.39 -6.22
N ALA A 163 -8.02 12.51 -6.89
CA ALA A 163 -7.99 12.63 -8.34
C ALA A 163 -6.56 12.53 -8.92
N ILE A 164 -5.54 13.03 -8.21
CA ILE A 164 -4.14 12.80 -8.57
C ILE A 164 -3.80 11.30 -8.42
N TYR A 165 -4.27 10.61 -7.38
CA TYR A 165 -4.09 9.15 -7.23
C TYR A 165 -4.75 8.36 -8.37
N ALA A 166 -6.01 8.67 -8.68
CA ALA A 166 -6.74 8.03 -9.77
C ALA A 166 -6.13 8.35 -11.14
N ALA A 167 -5.62 9.57 -11.34
CA ALA A 167 -4.96 9.97 -12.59
C ALA A 167 -3.61 9.28 -12.77
N CYS A 168 -2.77 9.17 -11.74
CA CYS A 168 -1.50 8.45 -11.85
C CYS A 168 -1.71 6.95 -12.13
N ILE A 169 -2.71 6.33 -11.51
CA ILE A 169 -3.08 4.93 -11.78
C ILE A 169 -3.68 4.78 -13.19
N GLY A 170 -4.56 5.71 -13.61
CA GLY A 170 -5.15 5.71 -14.95
C GLY A 170 -4.14 5.93 -16.07
N ILE A 171 -3.17 6.85 -15.88
CA ILE A 171 -2.07 7.09 -16.81
C ILE A 171 -1.21 5.82 -16.95
N TRP A 172 -0.98 5.09 -15.87
CA TRP A 172 -0.27 3.81 -15.92
C TRP A 172 -1.05 2.73 -16.69
N PHE A 173 -2.36 2.55 -16.45
CA PHE A 173 -3.20 1.60 -17.20
C PHE A 173 -3.26 1.91 -18.70
N ILE A 174 -3.33 3.18 -19.07
CA ILE A 174 -3.33 3.60 -20.48
C ILE A 174 -1.96 3.33 -21.12
N SER A 175 -0.87 3.54 -20.37
CA SER A 175 0.49 3.26 -20.85
C SER A 175 0.80 1.77 -20.97
N ASP A 176 0.24 0.92 -20.10
CA ASP A 176 0.42 -0.53 -20.10
C ASP A 176 -0.39 -1.19 -21.23
N SER A 177 -1.62 -0.72 -21.46
CA SER A 177 -2.48 -1.20 -22.56
C SER A 177 -1.98 -0.85 -23.98
N GLY A 178 -0.98 0.04 -24.09
CA GLY A 178 -0.37 0.43 -25.37
C GLY A 178 0.98 -0.25 -25.66
N ALA A 179 1.51 -1.04 -24.73
CA ALA A 179 2.72 -1.83 -24.95
C ALA A 179 2.33 -3.21 -25.50
N ASP A 180 1.94 -3.25 -26.78
CA ASP A 180 1.84 -4.50 -27.53
C ASP A 180 3.19 -5.23 -27.44
N HIS A 181 3.26 -6.33 -26.68
CA HIS A 181 4.43 -7.20 -26.63
C HIS A 181 4.74 -7.75 -28.04
N PRO A 182 5.82 -7.32 -28.72
CA PRO A 182 6.25 -7.96 -29.95
C PRO A 182 7.03 -9.21 -29.54
N GLY A 183 6.32 -10.34 -29.36
CA GLY A 183 7.00 -11.59 -29.01
C GLY A 183 6.13 -12.84 -28.83
N ALA A 184 4.81 -12.72 -28.68
CA ALA A 184 3.94 -13.89 -28.48
C ALA A 184 3.44 -14.52 -29.79
N GLY A 185 4.31 -14.67 -30.79
CA GLY A 185 3.93 -15.19 -32.10
C GLY A 185 5.10 -15.70 -32.92
N GLY A 186 5.66 -16.85 -32.55
CA GLY A 186 6.72 -17.43 -33.36
C GLY A 186 7.43 -18.66 -32.82
N ASP A 187 6.74 -19.63 -32.20
CA ASP A 187 7.38 -20.90 -31.80
C ASP A 187 6.45 -22.12 -31.92
N LEU A 188 5.74 -22.22 -33.04
CA LEU A 188 4.90 -23.39 -33.36
C LEU A 188 5.31 -24.13 -34.65
N LEU A 189 6.49 -23.89 -35.22
CA LEU A 189 6.84 -24.48 -36.53
C LEU A 189 8.23 -25.12 -36.67
N HIS A 190 8.87 -25.63 -35.60
CA HIS A 190 10.02 -26.54 -35.80
C HIS A 190 10.09 -27.62 -34.72
N GLY A 191 9.77 -28.87 -35.08
CA GLY A 191 10.03 -30.01 -34.20
C GLY A 191 9.27 -31.31 -34.49
N ARG A 192 8.92 -31.61 -35.74
CA ARG A 192 8.42 -32.95 -36.11
C ARG A 192 9.13 -33.46 -37.35
N SER A 193 10.25 -34.16 -37.18
CA SER A 193 10.61 -35.30 -38.03
C SER A 193 11.83 -36.08 -37.49
N GLY A 194 11.66 -37.39 -37.31
CA GLY A 194 12.74 -38.39 -37.45
C GLY A 194 13.45 -38.87 -36.19
N HIS A 195 13.02 -40.01 -35.63
CA HIS A 195 13.78 -41.25 -35.82
C HIS A 195 13.04 -42.52 -35.36
N HIS A 196 12.95 -43.45 -36.29
CA HIS A 196 12.55 -44.85 -36.13
C HIS A 196 13.48 -45.65 -35.20
N ALA A 197 12.87 -46.47 -34.34
CA ALA A 197 13.16 -47.87 -34.05
C ALA A 197 14.61 -48.35 -33.76
N ARG A 198 14.80 -48.95 -32.58
CA ARG A 198 15.52 -50.24 -32.44
C ARG A 198 15.16 -51.00 -31.17
N ARG A 199 15.27 -52.33 -31.30
CA ARG A 199 14.68 -53.44 -30.54
C ARG A 199 15.65 -54.03 -29.49
N HIS A 200 15.05 -54.66 -28.47
CA HIS A 200 15.41 -55.89 -27.72
C HIS A 200 16.66 -56.01 -26.81
N HIS A 201 16.38 -56.72 -25.71
CA HIS A 201 17.17 -57.68 -24.92
C HIS A 201 17.95 -57.23 -23.67
N GLY A 202 17.56 -57.81 -22.52
CA GLY A 202 18.45 -58.74 -21.80
C GLY A 202 18.97 -58.30 -20.43
N LEU A 203 18.29 -58.78 -19.37
CA LEU A 203 18.81 -59.42 -18.15
C LEU A 203 20.00 -58.86 -17.35
N SER A 204 19.78 -58.90 -16.02
CA SER A 204 20.76 -59.25 -14.97
C SER A 204 21.50 -58.09 -14.28
N LEU A 205 21.13 -57.77 -13.03
CA LEU A 205 21.85 -58.27 -11.83
C LEU A 205 21.35 -57.54 -10.57
N VAL A 206 20.72 -58.33 -9.71
CA VAL A 206 20.66 -58.15 -8.26
C VAL A 206 22.09 -58.25 -7.71
N ASN A 207 22.62 -57.23 -7.00
CA ASN A 207 23.53 -57.45 -5.87
C ASN A 207 23.77 -56.20 -4.98
N ARG A 208 23.38 -56.33 -3.69
CA ARG A 208 23.97 -55.83 -2.42
C ARG A 208 24.17 -54.30 -2.17
N PRO A 209 24.00 -53.87 -0.90
CA PRO A 209 25.06 -54.02 0.10
C PRO A 209 24.65 -54.73 1.40
N SER A 210 25.59 -55.51 1.92
CA SER A 210 25.66 -55.99 3.30
C SER A 210 26.38 -54.95 4.18
N ASP A 211 26.18 -55.08 5.49
CA ASP A 211 27.07 -54.63 6.59
C ASP A 211 26.92 -53.19 7.13
N VAL A 212 26.28 -53.06 8.31
CA VAL A 212 26.75 -52.21 9.42
C VAL A 212 26.37 -52.89 10.76
N PRO A 213 27.27 -52.92 11.78
CA PRO A 213 27.32 -53.95 12.81
C PRO A 213 26.58 -53.61 14.11
N GLY A 214 26.43 -54.65 14.94
CA GLY A 214 25.79 -54.63 16.24
C GLY A 214 26.51 -53.79 17.32
N SER A 215 25.72 -53.56 18.37
CA SER A 215 25.96 -52.82 19.62
C SER A 215 27.30 -53.06 20.33
N PRO A 216 27.59 -52.23 21.35
CA PRO A 216 27.47 -52.81 22.70
C PRO A 216 26.66 -51.95 23.69
N ARG A 217 25.93 -52.66 24.56
CA ARG A 217 25.52 -52.20 25.89
C ARG A 217 26.70 -52.37 26.84
N GLY A 218 26.90 -51.41 27.74
CA GLY A 218 27.92 -51.44 28.80
C GLY A 218 28.24 -50.04 29.25
#